data_AF-A0A9E4GIJ1-F1
#
_entry.id   AF-A0A9E4GIJ1-F1
#
_cell.length_a   1.000
_cell.length_b   1.000
_cell.length_c   1.000
_cell.angle_alpha   90.00
_cell.angle_beta   90.00
_cell.angle_gamma   90.00
#
_symmetry.space_group_name_H-M   'P 1'
#
loop_
_entity.id
_entity.type
_entity.pdbx_description
1 polymer ?
#
loop_
_entity_poly.entity_id
_entity_poly.type
_entity_poly.pdbx_seq_one_letter_code
_entity_poly.pdbx_strand_id
1 'polypeptide(L)'
;MPRQTSLVVLGLILLTTPGLAQVSSALFPGISPAPLVRLTGVLEAGDQAGGAGFPVLRVRIADKRWRFRVSRVEPVIPAYRAEEKLRRVSPLGLRFVAEERLLSVLQQPDMRERAIVLEGWLRPGAGVLWVMSVEVAAEP
;
A
#
# COMPACT_ATOMS: atom_id res chain seq x y z
N MET A 1 23.58 66.31 -26.53
CA MET A 1 24.02 64.92 -26.30
C MET A 1 22.91 64.15 -25.60
N PRO A 2 22.04 63.42 -26.30
CA PRO A 2 21.01 62.60 -25.66
C PRO A 2 21.59 61.21 -25.33
N ARG A 3 21.57 60.82 -24.04
CA ARG A 3 21.86 59.45 -23.61
C ARG A 3 20.57 58.65 -23.59
N GLN A 4 20.44 57.81 -24.61
CA GLN A 4 19.48 56.73 -24.70
C GLN A 4 20.13 55.49 -24.06
N THR A 5 19.57 55.01 -22.96
CA THR A 5 19.87 53.67 -22.46
C THR A 5 18.56 53.04 -22.00
N SER A 6 17.96 52.29 -22.92
CA SER A 6 16.94 51.30 -22.63
C SER A 6 17.49 50.26 -21.66
N LEU A 7 16.75 49.97 -20.59
CA LEU A 7 16.76 48.63 -20.01
C LEU A 7 15.39 48.37 -19.36
N VAL A 8 14.44 47.90 -20.18
CA VAL A 8 13.22 47.26 -19.72
C VAL A 8 13.62 45.85 -19.28
N VAL A 9 13.74 45.62 -17.98
CA VAL A 9 13.84 44.25 -17.43
C VAL A 9 12.49 43.89 -16.84
N LEU A 10 11.76 43.12 -17.64
CA LEU A 10 10.52 42.45 -17.31
C LEU A 10 10.80 41.45 -16.17
N GLY A 11 10.47 41.84 -14.94
CA GLY A 11 10.58 40.97 -13.76
C GLY A 11 9.52 39.87 -13.80
N LEU A 12 9.88 38.74 -14.39
CA LEU A 12 9.08 37.51 -14.37
C LEU A 12 9.12 36.90 -12.96
N ILE A 13 7.92 36.79 -12.38
CA ILE A 13 7.61 36.14 -11.11
C ILE A 13 8.06 34.68 -11.16
N LEU A 14 8.95 34.27 -10.23
CA LEU A 14 9.01 32.88 -9.78
C LEU A 14 8.87 32.85 -8.25
N LEU A 15 7.64 32.54 -7.85
CA LEU A 15 7.20 32.11 -6.54
C LEU A 15 8.14 31.03 -5.96
N THR A 16 8.93 31.38 -4.95
CA THR A 16 9.59 30.43 -4.05
C THR A 16 8.73 30.20 -2.82
N THR A 17 7.56 29.56 -3.01
CA THR A 17 6.82 28.98 -1.89
C THR A 17 7.39 27.60 -1.57
N PRO A 18 7.97 27.36 -0.38
CA PRO A 18 8.32 26.01 0.06
C PRO A 18 7.02 25.30 0.44
N GLY A 19 6.40 24.63 -0.54
CA GLY A 19 5.09 24.01 -0.40
C GLY A 19 4.99 22.67 -1.09
N LEU A 20 6.06 21.86 -1.09
CA LEU A 20 6.05 20.50 -1.63
C LEU A 20 5.96 19.46 -0.51
N ALA A 21 4.96 19.60 0.35
CA ALA A 21 4.59 18.55 1.30
C ALA A 21 3.09 18.55 1.58
N GLN A 22 2.23 18.69 0.55
CA GLN A 22 0.78 18.57 0.75
C GLN A 22 0.00 18.37 -0.57
N VAL A 23 0.38 17.39 -1.38
CA VAL A 23 -0.48 16.93 -2.49
C VAL A 23 -0.93 15.50 -2.21
N SER A 24 -1.85 15.35 -1.26
CA SER A 24 -2.64 14.12 -1.10
C SER A 24 -4.00 14.36 -0.42
N SER A 25 -4.22 15.53 0.20
CA SER A 25 -5.40 15.81 1.03
C SER A 25 -6.60 16.34 0.24
N ALA A 26 -6.42 16.77 -1.01
CA ALA A 26 -7.40 17.61 -1.71
C ALA A 26 -8.60 16.86 -2.33
N LEU A 27 -8.61 15.52 -2.35
CA LEU A 27 -9.71 14.75 -2.94
C LEU A 27 -10.71 14.20 -1.92
N PHE A 28 -10.39 14.19 -0.61
CA PHE A 28 -11.31 13.75 0.43
C PHE A 28 -11.04 14.46 1.78
N PRO A 29 -11.86 15.43 2.19
CA PRO A 29 -11.69 16.08 3.49
C PRO A 29 -11.90 15.06 4.62
N GLY A 30 -10.86 14.83 5.44
CA GLY A 30 -10.90 13.93 6.61
C GLY A 30 -10.12 12.62 6.48
N ILE A 31 -9.52 12.33 5.31
CA ILE A 31 -8.77 11.09 5.07
C ILE A 31 -7.27 11.39 5.15
N SER A 32 -6.64 11.11 6.30
CA SER A 32 -5.20 10.84 6.29
C SER A 32 -4.96 9.74 5.26
N PRO A 33 -4.07 9.92 4.27
CA PRO A 33 -3.89 8.93 3.22
C PRO A 33 -3.64 7.57 3.89
N ALA A 34 -4.42 6.57 3.49
CA ALA A 34 -4.24 5.23 3.99
C ALA A 34 -2.79 4.82 3.67
N PRO A 35 -1.97 4.56 4.68
CA PRO A 35 -0.53 4.46 4.48
C PRO A 35 -0.22 3.26 3.58
N LEU A 36 0.58 3.53 2.55
CA LEU A 36 1.06 2.54 1.61
C LEU A 36 2.03 1.61 2.34
N VAL A 37 1.77 0.31 2.22
CA VAL A 37 2.59 -0.74 2.80
C VAL A 37 2.93 -1.77 1.73
N ARG A 38 4.08 -2.40 1.90
CA ARG A 38 4.52 -3.55 1.13
C ARG A 38 4.59 -4.75 2.07
N LEU A 39 3.86 -5.80 1.73
CA LEU A 39 3.82 -7.05 2.47
C LEU A 39 4.45 -8.14 1.63
N THR A 40 5.50 -8.76 2.14
CA THR A 40 6.07 -9.96 1.54
C THR A 40 5.59 -11.17 2.32
N GLY A 41 5.18 -12.22 1.62
CA GLY A 41 4.68 -13.42 2.26
C GLY A 41 4.24 -14.49 1.28
N VAL A 42 3.69 -15.57 1.82
CA VAL A 42 3.19 -16.70 1.03
C VAL A 42 1.68 -16.79 1.19
N LEU A 43 0.97 -16.92 0.07
CA LEU A 43 -0.47 -17.14 0.04
C LEU A 43 -0.75 -18.66 0.00
N GLU A 44 -1.51 -19.14 0.97
CA GLU A 44 -1.87 -20.54 1.13
C GLU A 44 -3.39 -20.69 1.07
N ALA A 45 -3.85 -21.67 0.31
CA ALA A 45 -5.27 -22.04 0.29
C ALA A 45 -5.62 -22.78 1.60
N GLY A 46 -6.74 -22.42 2.23
CA GLY A 46 -7.29 -23.25 3.30
C GLY A 46 -8.07 -22.53 4.39
N ASP A 47 -9.04 -23.26 4.94
CA ASP A 47 -9.83 -22.94 6.15
C ASP A 47 -9.24 -23.64 7.40
N GLN A 48 -7.96 -24.07 7.34
CA GLN A 48 -7.37 -24.88 8.40
C GLN A 48 -7.38 -24.12 9.73
N ALA A 49 -7.79 -24.84 10.79
CA ALA A 49 -7.96 -24.42 12.18
C ALA A 49 -6.65 -24.03 12.90
N GLY A 50 -5.81 -23.23 12.24
CA GLY A 50 -4.65 -22.58 12.82
C GLY A 50 -5.03 -21.26 13.47
N GLY A 51 -4.26 -20.86 14.48
CA GLY A 51 -4.41 -19.56 15.14
C GLY A 51 -4.39 -18.42 14.11
N ALA A 52 -5.42 -17.58 14.15
CA ALA A 52 -5.47 -16.36 13.36
C ALA A 52 -4.77 -15.24 14.12
N GLY A 53 -3.72 -14.68 13.53
CA GLY A 53 -2.93 -13.66 14.18
C GLY A 53 -1.60 -13.48 13.46
N PHE A 54 -1.13 -12.24 13.39
CA PHE A 54 0.14 -11.93 12.76
C PHE A 54 1.26 -12.82 13.35
N PRO A 55 2.09 -13.47 12.50
CA PRO A 55 2.28 -13.18 11.07
C PRO A 55 1.32 -13.89 10.11
N VAL A 56 0.42 -14.76 10.58
CA VAL A 56 -0.53 -15.49 9.73
C VAL A 56 -1.86 -14.75 9.67
N LEU A 57 -2.10 -14.04 8.56
CA LEU A 57 -3.33 -13.30 8.34
C LEU A 57 -4.39 -14.19 7.70
N ARG A 58 -5.61 -14.19 8.26
CA ARG A 58 -6.78 -14.68 7.54
C ARG A 58 -7.16 -13.64 6.51
N VAL A 59 -7.19 -14.01 5.23
CA VAL A 59 -7.52 -13.07 4.16
C VAL A 59 -8.68 -13.53 3.31
N ARG A 60 -9.45 -12.56 2.82
CA ARG A 60 -10.55 -12.79 1.87
C ARG A 60 -10.19 -12.21 0.51
N ILE A 61 -10.25 -13.04 -0.53
CA ILE A 61 -10.01 -12.70 -1.93
C ILE A 61 -11.19 -13.27 -2.73
N ALA A 62 -11.97 -12.42 -3.40
CA ALA A 62 -13.16 -12.83 -4.17
C ALA A 62 -14.05 -13.84 -3.39
N ASP A 63 -14.38 -13.49 -2.15
CA ASP A 63 -15.18 -14.28 -1.19
C ASP A 63 -14.60 -15.63 -0.73
N LYS A 64 -13.48 -16.05 -1.30
CA LYS A 64 -12.71 -17.22 -0.84
C LYS A 64 -11.82 -16.83 0.34
N ARG A 65 -11.70 -17.75 1.31
CA ARG A 65 -10.79 -17.62 2.44
C ARG A 65 -9.42 -18.18 2.08
N TRP A 66 -8.40 -17.43 2.47
CA TRP A 66 -7.00 -17.77 2.29
C TRP A 66 -6.23 -17.44 3.56
N ARG A 67 -5.01 -17.97 3.67
CA ARG A 67 -4.05 -17.51 4.67
C ARG A 67 -2.90 -16.82 3.96
N PHE A 68 -2.48 -15.70 4.51
CA PHE A 68 -1.29 -15.00 4.05
C PHE A 68 -0.27 -14.97 5.19
N ARG A 69 0.80 -15.75 5.03
CA ARG A 69 1.90 -15.81 6.00
C ARG A 69 2.90 -14.71 5.67
N VAL A 70 2.87 -13.65 6.46
CA VAL A 70 3.72 -12.48 6.26
C VAL A 70 5.14 -12.79 6.74
N SER A 71 6.13 -12.64 5.86
CA SER A 71 7.56 -12.69 6.20
C SER A 71 8.17 -11.31 6.38
N ARG A 72 7.63 -10.29 5.70
CA ARG A 72 8.13 -8.91 5.78
C ARG A 72 7.00 -7.88 5.70
N VAL A 73 7.15 -6.80 6.46
CA VAL A 73 6.28 -5.63 6.42
C VAL A 73 7.14 -4.39 6.23
N GLU A 74 6.97 -3.69 5.13
CA GLU A 74 7.70 -2.48 4.80
C GLU A 74 6.71 -1.32 4.64
N PRO A 75 6.69 -0.35 5.57
CA PRO A 75 5.93 0.86 5.35
C PRO A 75 6.66 1.75 4.35
N VAL A 76 5.94 2.33 3.39
CA VAL A 76 6.54 3.30 2.46
C VAL A 76 6.97 4.58 3.19
N ILE A 77 6.23 4.96 4.24
CA ILE A 77 6.61 6.04 5.15
C ILE A 77 7.21 5.42 6.42
N PRO A 78 8.52 5.58 6.69
CA PRO A 78 9.20 4.87 7.79
C PRO A 78 8.59 5.06 9.18
N ALA A 79 7.98 6.22 9.44
CA ALA A 79 7.33 6.51 10.72
C ALA A 79 6.02 5.72 10.94
N TYR A 80 5.45 5.12 9.90
CA TYR A 80 4.21 4.36 10.00
C TYR A 80 4.46 2.96 10.58
N ARG A 81 3.85 2.67 11.73
CA ARG A 81 3.94 1.38 12.44
C ARG A 81 3.07 0.30 11.77
N ALA A 82 3.32 -0.01 10.51
CA ALA A 82 2.52 -0.94 9.70
C ALA A 82 2.34 -2.32 10.37
N GLU A 83 3.41 -2.89 10.92
CA GLU A 83 3.35 -4.20 11.58
C GLU A 83 2.44 -4.19 12.81
N GLU A 84 2.54 -3.15 13.66
CA GLU A 84 1.67 -3.01 14.83
C GLU A 84 0.20 -2.89 14.43
N LYS A 85 -0.08 -2.14 13.35
CA LYS A 85 -1.44 -2.01 12.81
C LYS A 85 -1.94 -3.34 12.27
N LEU A 86 -1.10 -4.11 11.58
CA LEU A 86 -1.44 -5.46 11.09
C LEU A 86 -1.69 -6.43 12.25
N ARG A 87 -0.84 -6.43 13.28
CA ARG A 87 -1.05 -7.23 14.51
C ARG A 87 -2.42 -6.97 15.11
N ARG A 88 -2.82 -5.69 15.20
CA ARG A 88 -4.12 -5.29 15.75
C ARG A 88 -5.33 -5.80 14.96
N VAL A 89 -5.24 -5.82 13.62
CA VAL A 89 -6.36 -6.26 12.77
C VAL A 89 -6.33 -7.74 12.44
N SER A 90 -5.19 -8.39 12.58
CA SER A 90 -4.99 -9.80 12.23
C SER A 90 -6.00 -10.78 12.86
N PRO A 91 -6.48 -10.61 14.10
CA PRO A 91 -7.48 -11.51 14.67
C PRO A 91 -8.84 -11.38 13.97
N LEU A 92 -9.16 -10.21 13.42
CA LEU A 92 -10.42 -9.93 12.72
C LEU A 92 -10.42 -10.44 11.27
N GLY A 93 -9.24 -10.70 10.72
CA GLY A 93 -9.04 -10.98 9.31
C GLY A 93 -8.94 -9.71 8.46
N LEU A 94 -8.40 -9.86 7.26
CA LEU A 94 -8.09 -8.76 6.35
C LEU A 94 -8.66 -9.07 4.96
N ARG A 95 -9.47 -8.18 4.40
CA ARG A 95 -9.98 -8.31 3.03
C ARG A 95 -8.99 -7.70 2.06
N PHE A 96 -8.60 -8.47 1.04
CA PHE A 96 -7.87 -7.94 -0.10
C PHE A 96 -8.85 -7.46 -1.15
N VAL A 97 -8.69 -6.21 -1.56
CA VAL A 97 -9.53 -5.57 -2.57
C VAL A 97 -8.60 -5.00 -3.63
N ALA A 98 -8.87 -5.31 -4.89
CA ALA A 98 -8.11 -4.81 -6.03
C ALA A 98 -8.95 -4.95 -7.30
N GLU A 99 -8.39 -4.53 -8.44
CA GLU A 99 -8.92 -4.88 -9.76
C GLU A 99 -9.00 -6.41 -9.93
N GLU A 100 -10.04 -6.88 -10.62
CA GLU A 100 -10.32 -8.32 -10.80
C GLU A 100 -9.14 -9.08 -11.40
N ARG A 101 -8.43 -8.46 -12.36
CA ARG A 101 -7.24 -9.04 -13.00
C ARG A 101 -6.14 -9.33 -11.97
N LEU A 102 -5.91 -8.40 -11.04
CA LEU A 102 -4.90 -8.54 -9.99
C LEU A 102 -5.28 -9.64 -8.99
N LEU A 103 -6.55 -9.67 -8.56
CA LEU A 103 -7.04 -10.72 -7.67
C LEU A 103 -7.04 -12.10 -8.32
N SER A 104 -7.18 -12.17 -9.65
CA SER A 104 -7.12 -13.42 -10.41
C SER A 104 -5.71 -14.01 -10.42
N VAL A 105 -4.68 -13.16 -10.55
CA VAL A 105 -3.28 -13.58 -10.45
C VAL A 105 -3.03 -14.30 -9.12
N LEU A 106 -3.48 -13.74 -8.00
CA LEU A 106 -3.33 -14.34 -6.67
C LEU A 106 -4.03 -15.70 -6.52
N GLN A 107 -5.01 -16.01 -7.37
CA GLN A 107 -5.75 -17.27 -7.33
C GLN A 107 -5.14 -18.35 -8.24
N GLN A 108 -4.15 -18.01 -9.06
CA GLN A 108 -3.47 -18.96 -9.93
C GLN A 108 -2.75 -20.04 -9.09
N PRO A 109 -2.79 -21.32 -9.51
CA PRO A 109 -2.09 -22.39 -8.81
C PRO A 109 -0.61 -22.13 -8.63
N ASP A 110 0.05 -21.55 -9.64
CA ASP A 110 1.49 -21.27 -9.63
C ASP A 110 1.89 -20.17 -8.64
N MET A 111 0.93 -19.38 -8.14
CA MET A 111 1.18 -18.39 -7.09
C MET A 111 1.08 -18.98 -5.69
N ARG A 112 0.53 -20.19 -5.54
CA ARG A 112 0.47 -20.88 -4.26
C ARG A 112 1.87 -21.28 -3.85
N GLU A 113 2.18 -21.14 -2.56
CA GLU A 113 3.48 -21.51 -1.98
C GLU A 113 4.68 -20.64 -2.43
N ARG A 114 4.49 -19.74 -3.41
CA ARG A 114 5.49 -18.74 -3.78
C ARG A 114 5.45 -17.55 -2.84
N ALA A 115 6.63 -17.01 -2.55
CA ALA A 115 6.74 -15.71 -1.91
C ALA A 115 6.28 -14.64 -2.92
N ILE A 116 5.32 -13.83 -2.49
CA ILE A 116 4.77 -12.71 -3.24
C ILE A 116 4.96 -11.42 -2.46
N VAL A 117 5.08 -10.32 -3.19
CA VAL A 117 5.11 -8.96 -2.69
C VAL A 117 3.80 -8.30 -3.05
N LEU A 118 3.07 -7.84 -2.04
CA LEU A 118 1.83 -7.09 -2.17
C LEU A 118 2.09 -5.65 -1.79
N GLU A 119 1.88 -4.71 -2.70
CA GLU A 119 1.87 -3.29 -2.37
C GLU A 119 0.44 -2.78 -2.32
N GLY A 120 0.10 -2.01 -1.29
CA GLY A 120 -1.26 -1.51 -1.15
C GLY A 120 -1.51 -0.60 0.04
N TRP A 121 -2.67 0.06 0.01
CA TRP A 121 -3.10 0.93 1.10
C TRP A 121 -3.75 0.11 2.20
N LEU A 122 -3.13 0.09 3.38
CA LEU A 122 -3.69 -0.57 4.54
C LEU A 122 -4.71 0.35 5.23
N ARG A 123 -5.94 -0.15 5.40
CA ARG A 123 -7.00 0.50 6.17
C ARG A 123 -7.36 -0.36 7.38
N PRO A 124 -6.64 -0.19 8.51
CA PRO A 124 -6.83 -1.06 9.67
C PRO A 124 -8.26 -1.02 10.22
N GLY A 125 -8.86 0.17 10.30
CA GLY A 125 -10.23 0.33 10.81
C GLY A 125 -11.31 -0.36 9.97
N ALA A 126 -11.05 -0.61 8.69
CA ALA A 126 -11.95 -1.33 7.79
C ALA A 126 -11.58 -2.82 7.65
N GLY A 127 -10.44 -3.24 8.19
CA GLY A 127 -9.89 -4.57 7.92
C GLY A 127 -9.65 -4.80 6.43
N VAL A 128 -9.21 -3.79 5.68
CA VAL A 128 -8.99 -3.86 4.22
C VAL A 128 -7.55 -3.53 3.88
N LEU A 129 -6.98 -4.28 2.94
CA LEU A 129 -5.81 -3.87 2.16
C LEU A 129 -6.26 -3.68 0.71
N TRP A 130 -6.16 -2.45 0.22
CA TRP A 130 -6.33 -2.17 -1.20
C TRP A 130 -5.03 -2.47 -1.93
N VAL A 131 -4.98 -3.61 -2.61
CA VAL A 131 -3.79 -4.07 -3.32
C VAL A 131 -3.70 -3.33 -4.65
N MET A 132 -2.56 -2.71 -4.89
CA MET A 132 -2.24 -1.94 -6.09
C MET A 132 -1.35 -2.74 -7.03
N SER A 133 -0.44 -3.54 -6.50
CA SER A 133 0.44 -4.42 -7.28
C SER A 133 0.68 -5.75 -6.58
N VAL A 134 0.99 -6.75 -7.40
CA VAL A 134 1.38 -8.09 -6.99
C VAL A 134 2.61 -8.46 -7.79
N GLU A 135 3.69 -8.79 -7.10
CA GLU A 135 4.92 -9.27 -7.71
C GLU A 135 5.32 -10.59 -7.07
N VAL A 136 6.04 -11.43 -7.81
CA VAL A 136 6.72 -12.57 -7.22
C VAL A 136 7.97 -12.05 -6.54
N ALA A 137 8.20 -12.41 -5.28
CA ALA A 137 9.44 -12.08 -4.61
C ALA A 137 10.61 -12.79 -5.31
N ALA A 138 11.69 -12.06 -5.59
CA ALA A 138 12.92 -12.69 -6.04
C ALA A 138 13.37 -13.74 -5.01
N GLU A 139 13.81 -14.91 -5.49
CA GLU A 139 14.46 -15.87 -4.61
C GLU A 139 15.73 -15.23 -4.01
N PRO A 140 15.99 -15.44 -2.70
CA PRO A 140 17.15 -14.87 -2.02
C PRO A 140 18.48 -15.38 -2.56
#